data_AF-A0A1T4YFB2-F1
#
_entry.id   AF-A0A1T4YFB2-F1
#
_cell.length_a   1.000
_cell.length_b   1.000
_cell.length_c   1.000
_cell.angle_alpha   90.00
_cell.angle_beta   90.00
_cell.angle_gamma   90.00
#
_symmetry.space_group_name_H-M   'P 1'
#
loop_
_entity.id
_entity.type
_entity.pdbx_description
1 polymer ?
#
loop_
_entity_poly.entity_id
_entity_poly.type
_entity_poly.pdbx_seq_one_letter_code
_entity_poly.pdbx_strand_id
1 'polypeptide(L)'
;MIPEALIAYRRTGGAEFAFTDGAPGYFQLWPENEIQQWNLDYQVSEYAPGFIGFGSDGGGEMLAFDKTGAVYMIPFIGMSPEDAQKIAESWSEIAQRIEK
;
A
#
# COMPACT_ATOMS: atom_id res chain seq x y z
N MET A 1 2.18 11.95 0.84
CA MET A 1 0.83 12.42 0.44
C MET A 1 0.08 11.20 -0.04
N ILE A 2 -1.13 10.93 0.46
CA ILE A 2 -1.92 9.77 0.03
C ILE A 2 -2.45 10.02 -1.39
N PRO A 3 -2.34 9.07 -2.34
CA PRO A 3 -2.85 9.25 -3.71
C PRO A 3 -4.36 9.53 -3.77
N GLU A 4 -4.77 10.51 -4.58
CA GLU A 4 -6.19 10.91 -4.75
C GLU A 4 -7.08 9.75 -5.20
N ALA A 5 -6.57 8.89 -6.09
CA ALA A 5 -7.30 7.72 -6.57
C ALA A 5 -7.66 6.73 -5.44
N LEU A 6 -6.80 6.58 -4.43
CA LEU A 6 -7.07 5.73 -3.26
C LEU A 6 -8.15 6.36 -2.38
N ILE A 7 -8.12 7.68 -2.21
CA ILE A 7 -9.15 8.42 -1.47
C ILE A 7 -10.50 8.30 -2.19
N ALA A 8 -10.53 8.45 -3.52
CA ALA A 8 -11.73 8.29 -4.31
C ALA A 8 -12.31 6.88 -4.19
N TYR A 9 -11.47 5.85 -4.30
CA TYR A 9 -11.87 4.44 -4.12
C TYR A 9 -12.55 4.21 -2.77
N ARG A 10 -11.97 4.73 -1.68
CA ARG A 10 -12.56 4.63 -0.33
C ARG A 10 -13.90 5.35 -0.23
N ARG A 11 -14.01 6.56 -0.78
CA ARG A 11 -15.25 7.36 -0.76
C ARG A 11 -16.41 6.69 -1.49
N THR A 12 -16.12 5.88 -2.51
CA THR A 12 -17.13 5.11 -3.24
C THR A 12 -17.49 3.78 -2.57
N GLY A 13 -17.01 3.52 -1.35
CA GLY A 13 -17.25 2.25 -0.65
C GLY A 13 -16.40 1.10 -1.18
N GLY A 14 -15.20 1.41 -1.69
CA GLY A 14 -14.24 0.40 -2.11
C GLY A 14 -13.93 -0.60 -1.00
N ALA A 15 -13.62 -1.83 -1.39
CA ALA A 15 -13.41 -2.92 -0.45
C ALA A 15 -12.20 -2.66 0.45
N GLU A 16 -12.32 -3.01 1.73
CA GLU A 16 -11.21 -2.96 2.68
C GLU A 16 -10.14 -4.01 2.37
N PHE A 17 -10.55 -5.11 1.75
CA PHE A 17 -9.67 -6.15 1.25
C PHE A 17 -10.20 -6.69 -0.08
N ALA A 18 -9.30 -7.10 -0.97
CA ALA A 18 -9.67 -7.73 -2.24
C ALA A 18 -8.52 -8.58 -2.78
N PHE A 19 -8.80 -9.28 -3.87
CA PHE A 19 -7.79 -9.98 -4.68
C PHE A 19 -7.58 -9.23 -5.99
N THR A 20 -6.34 -9.23 -6.48
CA THR A 20 -5.97 -8.71 -7.80
C THR A 20 -5.42 -9.81 -8.70
N ASP A 21 -5.63 -9.67 -10.00
CA ASP A 21 -4.88 -10.42 -11.01
C ASP A 21 -3.41 -9.96 -11.01
N GLY A 22 -2.51 -10.84 -10.57
CA GLY A 22 -1.11 -10.52 -10.29
C GLY A 22 -0.91 -9.76 -8.98
N ALA A 23 0.25 -9.14 -8.78
CA ALA A 23 0.58 -8.44 -7.53
C ALA A 23 -0.37 -7.26 -7.23
N PRO A 24 -0.75 -7.05 -5.95
CA PRO A 24 -0.29 -7.75 -4.74
C PRO A 24 -0.92 -9.13 -4.51
N GLY A 25 -1.90 -9.53 -5.32
CA GLY A 25 -2.73 -10.69 -5.07
C GLY A 25 -3.77 -10.31 -4.02
N TYR A 26 -3.72 -10.89 -2.83
CA TYR A 26 -4.52 -10.41 -1.71
C TYR A 26 -3.96 -9.08 -1.20
N PHE A 27 -4.85 -8.15 -0.82
CA PHE A 27 -4.46 -7.01 -0.01
C PHE A 27 -5.56 -6.66 1.00
N GLN A 28 -5.14 -6.01 2.08
CA GLN A 28 -5.98 -5.35 3.06
C GLN A 28 -5.50 -3.91 3.25
N LEU A 29 -6.41 -2.95 3.12
CA LEU A 29 -6.16 -1.52 3.33
C LEU A 29 -6.32 -1.17 4.80
N TRP A 30 -5.39 -0.37 5.34
CA TRP A 30 -5.53 0.17 6.69
C TRP A 30 -6.60 1.27 6.74
N PRO A 31 -7.31 1.46 7.86
CA PRO A 31 -8.22 2.59 8.02
C PRO A 31 -7.49 3.93 7.82
N GLU A 32 -8.14 4.89 7.13
CA GLU A 32 -7.49 6.16 6.77
C GLU A 32 -7.01 6.94 7.99
N ASN A 33 -7.81 6.93 9.07
CA ASN A 33 -7.50 7.54 10.35
C ASN A 33 -6.37 6.83 11.12
N GLU A 34 -5.98 5.62 10.72
CA GLU A 34 -4.93 4.84 11.36
C GLU A 34 -3.63 4.80 10.54
N ILE A 35 -3.64 5.23 9.28
CA ILE A 35 -2.43 5.22 8.41
C ILE A 35 -1.25 5.86 9.12
N GLN A 36 -1.45 7.01 9.77
CA GLN A 36 -0.36 7.68 10.49
C GLN A 36 0.17 6.86 11.66
N GLN A 37 -0.73 6.24 12.45
CA GLN A 37 -0.36 5.41 13.59
C GLN A 37 0.39 4.16 13.14
N TRP A 38 -0.09 3.47 12.11
CA TRP A 38 0.59 2.29 11.56
C TRP A 38 2.00 2.63 11.04
N ASN A 39 2.18 3.75 10.34
CA ASN A 39 3.51 4.17 9.88
C ASN A 39 4.46 4.50 11.05
N LEU A 40 3.93 5.00 12.17
CA LEU A 40 4.70 5.23 13.38
C LEU A 40 5.09 3.91 14.06
N ASP A 41 4.12 3.01 14.23
CA ASP A 41 4.32 1.72 14.92
C ASP A 41 5.29 0.80 14.17
N TYR A 42 5.23 0.80 12.83
CA TYR A 42 6.18 0.08 11.98
C TYR A 42 7.48 0.85 11.71
N GLN A 43 7.64 2.06 12.26
CA GLN A 43 8.81 2.92 12.06
C GLN A 43 9.18 3.12 10.58
N VAL A 44 8.18 3.28 9.70
CA VAL A 44 8.38 3.33 8.24
C VAL A 44 9.34 4.44 7.83
N SER A 45 9.30 5.60 8.50
CA SER A 45 10.22 6.70 8.20
C SER A 45 11.69 6.42 8.56
N GLU A 46 11.94 5.48 9.47
CA GLU A 46 13.29 5.05 9.85
C GLU A 46 13.81 3.97 8.91
N TYR A 47 12.99 2.94 8.66
CA TYR A 47 13.42 1.77 7.89
C TYR A 47 13.23 1.91 6.38
N ALA A 48 12.15 2.54 5.92
CA ALA A 48 11.86 2.77 4.50
C ALA A 48 11.61 4.27 4.22
N PRO A 49 12.63 5.14 4.38
CA PRO A 49 12.48 6.57 4.16
C PRO A 49 12.00 6.88 2.73
N GLY A 50 11.01 7.76 2.62
CA GLY A 50 10.41 8.16 1.34
C GLY A 50 9.16 7.37 0.95
N PHE A 51 8.80 6.34 1.74
CA PHE A 51 7.58 5.57 1.59
C PHE A 51 6.57 5.89 2.69
N ILE A 52 5.29 5.63 2.40
CA ILE A 52 4.21 5.64 3.37
C ILE A 52 3.38 4.37 3.15
N GLY A 53 3.29 3.55 4.19
CA GLY A 53 2.46 2.34 4.21
C GLY A 53 0.97 2.70 4.25
N PHE A 54 0.15 1.87 3.61
CA PHE A 54 -1.30 2.06 3.58
C PHE A 54 -2.11 0.75 3.61
N GLY A 55 -1.44 -0.40 3.68
CA GLY A 55 -2.06 -1.71 3.70
C GLY A 55 -1.03 -2.83 3.79
N SER A 56 -1.49 -4.07 3.69
CA SER A 56 -0.66 -5.29 3.69
C SER A 56 -1.23 -6.34 2.75
N ASP A 57 -0.39 -7.24 2.26
CA ASP A 57 -0.79 -8.45 1.52
C ASP A 57 -1.24 -9.61 2.42
N GLY A 58 -1.38 -9.38 3.73
CA GLY A 58 -1.73 -10.42 4.71
C GLY A 58 -0.67 -11.51 4.92
N GLY A 59 0.46 -11.43 4.21
CA GLY A 59 1.51 -12.45 4.11
C GLY A 59 2.89 -11.99 4.58
N GLY A 60 3.02 -10.74 5.06
CA GLY A 60 4.27 -10.19 5.59
C GLY A 60 4.82 -9.02 4.80
N GLU A 61 4.13 -8.58 3.75
CA GLU A 61 4.48 -7.41 2.95
C GLU A 61 3.55 -6.24 3.30
N MET A 62 4.15 -5.06 3.37
CA MET A 62 3.47 -3.77 3.46
C MET A 62 3.23 -3.25 2.05
N LEU A 63 2.00 -2.81 1.78
CA LEU A 63 1.74 -1.97 0.62
C LEU A 63 2.08 -0.52 0.98
N ALA A 64 2.94 0.10 0.17
CA ALA A 64 3.40 1.46 0.37
C ALA A 64 3.36 2.27 -0.92
N PHE A 65 3.23 3.60 -0.80
CA PHE A 65 3.44 4.50 -1.93
C PHE A 65 4.65 5.40 -1.71
N ASP A 66 5.34 5.73 -2.80
CA ASP A 66 6.40 6.72 -2.80
C ASP A 66 5.86 8.15 -3.04
N LYS A 67 6.76 9.13 -3.13
CA LYS A 67 6.42 10.54 -3.40
C LYS A 67 5.73 10.79 -4.76
N THR A 68 5.83 9.86 -5.70
CA THR A 68 5.21 9.95 -7.03
C THR A 68 3.80 9.36 -7.05
N GLY A 69 3.46 8.55 -6.03
CA GLY A 69 2.20 7.82 -5.95
C GLY A 69 2.26 6.42 -6.55
N ALA A 70 3.44 5.97 -6.98
CA ALA A 70 3.68 4.58 -7.36
C ALA A 70 3.55 3.65 -6.15
N VAL A 71 3.10 2.42 -6.39
CA VAL A 71 2.78 1.44 -5.36
C VAL A 71 3.86 0.35 -5.31
N TYR A 72 4.29 0.02 -4.10
CA TYR A 72 5.33 -0.95 -3.80
C TYR A 72 4.84 -1.96 -2.77
N MET A 73 5.44 -3.15 -2.80
CA MET A 73 5.43 -4.10 -1.70
C MET A 73 6.80 -4.04 -1.01
N ILE A 74 6.81 -3.95 0.32
CA ILE A 74 8.02 -3.89 1.13
C ILE A 74 7.86 -4.88 2.29
N PRO A 75 8.83 -5.77 2.55
CA PRO A 75 8.71 -6.72 3.64
C PRO A 75 8.67 -6.00 4.99
N PHE A 76 7.79 -6.42 5.90
CA PHE A 76 7.79 -5.87 7.27
C PHE A 76 9.06 -6.24 8.03
N ILE A 77 9.60 -7.43 7.79
CA ILE A 77 10.84 -7.90 8.41
C ILE A 77 11.99 -7.60 7.45
N GLY A 78 12.96 -6.82 7.91
CA GLY A 78 14.05 -6.35 7.06
C GLY A 78 13.69 -5.13 6.22
N MET A 79 12.55 -4.47 6.52
CA MET A 79 12.05 -3.29 5.82
C MET A 79 13.17 -2.33 5.40
N SER A 80 13.27 -2.07 4.10
CA SER A 80 14.31 -1.23 3.54
C SER A 80 13.85 -0.67 2.17
N PRO A 81 14.41 0.45 1.69
CA PRO A 81 14.16 0.92 0.33
C PRO A 81 14.73 0.00 -0.75
N GLU A 82 15.77 -0.79 -0.43
CA GLU A 82 16.42 -1.71 -1.38
C GLU A 82 15.59 -2.95 -1.65
N ASP A 83 14.76 -3.37 -0.68
CA ASP A 83 13.83 -4.48 -0.81
C ASP A 83 12.44 -4.06 -1.33
N ALA A 84 12.25 -2.77 -1.62
CA ALA A 84 10.97 -2.26 -2.11
C ALA A 84 10.72 -2.68 -3.57
N GLN A 85 9.72 -3.53 -3.78
CA GLN A 85 9.33 -3.99 -5.10
C GLN A 85 8.18 -3.16 -5.66
N LYS A 86 8.43 -2.43 -6.75
CA LYS A 86 7.38 -1.69 -7.46
C LYS A 86 6.38 -2.65 -8.11
N ILE A 87 5.10 -2.46 -7.84
CA ILE A 87 4.01 -3.30 -8.40
C ILE A 87 3.05 -2.52 -9.30
N ALA A 88 3.02 -1.19 -9.20
CA ALA A 88 2.22 -0.32 -10.07
C ALA A 88 2.76 1.11 -10.11
N GLU A 89 2.48 1.83 -11.20
CA GLU A 89 2.76 3.28 -11.31
C GLU A 89 1.77 4.13 -10.51
N SER A 90 0.59 3.59 -10.17
CA SER A 90 -0.43 4.28 -9.38
C SER A 90 -1.45 3.32 -8.77
N TRP A 91 -2.21 3.79 -7.78
CA TRP A 91 -3.36 3.06 -7.24
C TRP A 91 -4.40 2.70 -8.32
N SER A 92 -4.58 3.56 -9.33
CA SER A 92 -5.54 3.30 -10.41
C SER A 92 -5.22 2.05 -11.22
N GLU A 93 -3.94 1.68 -11.33
CA GLU A 93 -3.54 0.43 -11.97
C GLU A 93 -3.88 -0.78 -11.09
N ILE A 94 -3.69 -0.68 -9.78
CA ILE A 94 -4.10 -1.72 -8.83
C ILE A 94 -5.61 -1.92 -8.89
N ALA A 95 -6.39 -0.83 -8.87
CA ALA A 95 -7.84 -0.87 -8.92
C ALA A 95 -8.39 -1.56 -10.19
N GLN A 96 -7.68 -1.46 -11.32
CA GLN A 96 -8.04 -2.15 -12.56
C GLN A 96 -7.82 -3.66 -12.52
N ARG A 97 -6.92 -4.13 -11.66
CA ARG A 97 -6.59 -5.56 -11.49
C ARG A 97 -7.49 -6.25 -10.46
N ILE A 98 -8.30 -5.50 -9.70
CA ILE A 98 -9.19 -6.07 -8.68
C ILE A 98 -10.19 -7.03 -9.35
N GLU A 99 -10.21 -8.26 -8.84
CA GLU A 99 -11.13 -9.30 -9.26
C GLU A 99 -12.58 -8.94 -8.87
N LYS A 100 -13.55 -9.35 -9.70
CA LYS A 100 -14.97 -9.01 -9.55
C LYS A 100 -15.75 -10.05 -8.76
#